data_AF-A0A7R9JWG4-F1
#
_entry.id   AF-A0A7R9JWG4-F1
#
_cell.length_a   1.000
_cell.length_b   1.000
_cell.length_c   1.000
_cell.angle_alpha   90.00
_cell.angle_beta   90.00
_cell.angle_gamma   90.00
#
_symmetry.space_group_name_H-M   'P 1'
#
loop_
_entity.id
_entity.type
_entity.pdbx_description
1 polymer ?
#
loop_
_entity_poly.entity_id
_entity_poly.type
_entity_poly.pdbx_seq_one_letter_code
_entity_poly.pdbx_strand_id
1 'polypeptide(L)'
;MYTKQTAKSRTAESVHRAVDSDSSIFLLSDSDTFRNGHIINVGEDCPVFDGLYEFCQLSSGGSVAAAVKLNKQSAEICINWGGGLHHAKKSEASGFCYVNDIVLGILELLKYHHRVLYIDIDVHHGDGVEEAFYTTDRVMTVSFHKYGEYFPGTGDLRDIGAGKGKYYAVNIPLRDGMDDESYESIFVPIISKVMETFQPGAVVLQCGADSLTGDRLGCFNLTVRGHGKCVEFVKKYGLPFLMVGGGGYTIRNVSRCWTYETSVALGVEIANELPYNDYFEYFGPDFKLHISPSNMANQNTPEYLEKIKTRLFENLRMLPHAPGVQVQAIPEDSVNDSDDDEDKANPDERLTQVALDKRIAPDNEFSDSEDEGEGGRRDQRSFKGRKRPRLDKMDKNSDKHDLEDKIKQDDSKLDTKGDNDKDEKSALAEDLKKDTGPNP
;
A
#
# COMPACT_ATOMS: atom_id res chain seq x y z
N MET A 1 2.98 -21.77 7.30
CA MET A 1 3.00 -20.50 8.07
C MET A 1 4.37 -19.88 7.90
N TYR A 2 4.53 -18.90 7.00
CA TYR A 2 5.76 -18.11 6.90
C TYR A 2 5.90 -17.27 8.18
N THR A 3 6.89 -17.57 9.00
CA THR A 3 7.11 -16.93 10.29
C THR A 3 7.60 -15.49 10.13
N LYS A 4 6.92 -14.54 10.77
CA LYS A 4 7.24 -13.08 10.83
C LYS A 4 8.70 -12.73 11.18
N GLN A 5 9.50 -13.68 11.67
CA GLN A 5 10.83 -13.44 12.21
C GLN A 5 11.94 -13.55 11.15
N THR A 6 11.78 -14.43 10.15
CA THR A 6 12.74 -14.60 9.04
C THR A 6 12.67 -13.45 8.02
N ALA A 7 11.48 -12.84 7.84
CA ALA A 7 11.34 -11.65 7.01
C ALA A 7 12.03 -10.41 7.61
N LYS A 8 12.04 -10.25 8.95
CA LYS A 8 12.68 -9.13 9.66
C LYS A 8 14.21 -9.15 9.55
N SER A 9 14.86 -10.31 9.67
CA SER A 9 16.34 -10.36 9.63
C SER A 9 16.87 -10.17 8.20
N ARG A 10 16.15 -10.67 7.18
CA ARG A 10 16.54 -10.53 5.77
C ARG A 10 16.37 -9.10 5.26
N THR A 11 15.29 -8.40 5.65
CA THR A 11 15.08 -6.97 5.27
C THR A 11 16.12 -6.03 5.87
N ALA A 12 16.57 -6.26 7.10
CA ALA A 12 17.64 -5.46 7.72
C ALA A 12 18.99 -5.59 6.98
N GLU A 13 19.38 -6.79 6.56
CA GLU A 13 20.58 -7.01 5.74
C GLU A 13 20.45 -6.45 4.32
N SER A 14 19.26 -6.54 3.68
CA SER A 14 19.01 -5.95 2.36
C SER A 14 19.10 -4.43 2.35
N VAL A 15 18.57 -3.80 3.39
CA VAL A 15 18.69 -2.35 3.65
C VAL A 15 20.17 -2.01 3.87
N HIS A 16 20.95 -2.81 4.61
CA HIS A 16 22.40 -2.59 4.74
C HIS A 16 23.18 -2.77 3.42
N ARG A 17 22.92 -3.83 2.63
CA ARG A 17 23.71 -4.17 1.42
C ARG A 17 23.38 -3.34 0.18
N ALA A 18 22.14 -2.89 -0.01
CA ALA A 18 21.74 -2.00 -1.11
C ALA A 18 22.55 -0.68 -1.13
N VAL A 19 23.24 -0.39 -0.03
CA VAL A 19 23.82 0.91 0.26
C VAL A 19 25.34 0.85 0.54
N ASP A 20 25.93 -0.35 0.65
CA ASP A 20 27.38 -0.51 0.85
C ASP A 20 28.21 -0.24 -0.41
N SER A 21 27.61 -0.28 -1.62
CA SER A 21 28.35 -0.06 -2.87
C SER A 21 28.45 1.40 -3.30
N ASP A 22 27.70 2.30 -2.68
CA ASP A 22 27.71 3.72 -3.00
C ASP A 22 27.70 4.53 -1.70
N SER A 23 28.86 5.09 -1.33
CA SER A 23 29.14 5.86 -0.10
C SER A 23 28.27 7.12 0.14
N SER A 24 27.12 7.22 -0.54
CA SER A 24 26.30 8.41 -0.68
C SER A 24 24.86 8.23 -0.19
N ILE A 25 24.45 7.04 0.27
CA ILE A 25 23.16 6.80 0.91
C ILE A 25 23.46 6.33 2.33
N PHE A 26 22.92 7.00 3.36
CA PHE A 26 23.09 6.57 4.75
C PHE A 26 21.83 5.82 5.14
N LEU A 27 21.94 4.51 5.39
CA LEU A 27 20.91 3.80 6.13
C LEU A 27 21.33 3.68 7.59
N LEU A 28 20.42 4.13 8.43
CA LEU A 28 20.44 4.10 9.89
C LEU A 28 20.90 2.72 10.37
N SER A 29 22.03 2.63 11.08
CA SER A 29 22.55 1.36 11.59
C SER A 29 22.11 1.07 13.03
N ASP A 30 21.55 2.05 13.75
CA ASP A 30 21.08 1.85 15.12
C ASP A 30 20.18 3.00 15.63
N SER A 31 19.39 2.74 16.68
CA SER A 31 18.62 3.75 17.42
C SER A 31 19.49 4.89 17.98
N ASP A 32 20.77 4.64 18.21
CA ASP A 32 21.75 5.65 18.63
C ASP A 32 22.14 6.63 17.50
N THR A 33 21.90 6.28 16.23
CA THR A 33 22.16 7.18 15.08
C THR A 33 21.21 8.38 15.07
N PHE A 34 19.97 8.19 15.52
CA PHE A 34 19.01 9.27 15.76
C PHE A 34 19.43 10.17 16.95
N ARG A 35 20.11 9.61 17.96
CA ARG A 35 20.62 10.35 19.12
C ARG A 35 21.93 11.08 18.85
N ASN A 36 22.75 10.57 17.92
CA ASN A 36 24.06 11.13 17.58
C ASN A 36 24.03 12.25 16.52
N GLY A 37 22.84 12.65 16.04
CA GLY A 37 22.67 13.88 15.24
C GLY A 37 23.01 13.76 13.75
N HIS A 38 22.96 12.57 13.15
CA HIS A 38 23.24 12.38 11.72
C HIS A 38 22.04 12.62 10.79
N ILE A 39 20.80 12.46 11.29
CA ILE A 39 19.58 12.91 10.60
C ILE A 39 19.09 14.15 11.34
N ILE A 40 19.02 15.27 10.61
CA ILE A 40 18.51 16.53 11.15
C ILE A 40 17.00 16.65 10.92
N ASN A 41 16.35 17.56 11.64
CA ASN A 41 14.90 17.82 11.59
C ASN A 41 14.00 16.70 12.15
N VAL A 42 14.50 15.98 13.16
CA VAL A 42 13.70 15.06 14.00
C VAL A 42 13.27 15.82 15.25
N GLY A 43 11.96 15.92 15.50
CA GLY A 43 11.41 16.74 16.58
C GLY A 43 9.90 16.96 16.48
N GLU A 44 9.49 18.10 15.94
CA GLU A 44 8.10 18.58 15.96
C GLU A 44 7.22 17.79 14.98
N ASP A 45 7.41 17.99 13.68
CA ASP A 45 6.66 17.25 12.65
C ASP A 45 7.15 15.81 12.49
N CYS A 46 8.41 15.52 12.83
CA CYS A 46 9.00 14.17 12.75
C CYS A 46 9.38 13.67 14.16
N PRO A 47 8.42 13.25 15.00
CA PRO A 47 8.68 12.89 16.39
C PRO A 47 9.46 11.58 16.53
N VAL A 48 10.29 11.50 17.57
CA VAL A 48 10.89 10.22 17.99
C VAL A 48 9.82 9.39 18.71
N PHE A 49 9.63 8.14 18.28
CA PHE A 49 8.74 7.19 18.93
C PHE A 49 9.39 5.81 19.04
N ASP A 50 8.89 5.00 19.99
CA ASP A 50 9.37 3.64 20.20
C ASP A 50 9.09 2.77 18.96
N GLY A 51 10.14 2.16 18.42
CA GLY A 51 10.04 1.37 17.19
C GLY A 51 10.18 2.18 15.89
N LEU A 52 10.55 3.47 15.94
CA LEU A 52 10.78 4.30 14.74
C LEU A 52 11.68 3.62 13.70
N TYR A 53 12.81 3.05 14.15
CA TYR A 53 13.73 2.37 13.24
C TYR A 53 13.10 1.14 12.58
N GLU A 54 12.39 0.33 13.34
CA GLU A 54 11.69 -0.86 12.83
C GLU A 54 10.58 -0.47 11.84
N PHE A 55 9.87 0.63 12.11
CA PHE A 55 8.89 1.21 11.18
C PHE A 55 9.55 1.57 9.84
N CYS A 56 10.69 2.25 9.86
CA CYS A 56 11.44 2.59 8.64
C CYS A 56 11.96 1.35 7.90
N GLN A 57 12.37 0.30 8.62
CA GLN A 57 12.82 -0.95 8.01
C GLN A 57 11.68 -1.68 7.29
N LEU A 58 10.48 -1.70 7.88
CA LEU A 58 9.32 -2.34 7.29
C LEU A 58 8.82 -1.60 6.05
N SER A 59 8.72 -0.26 6.12
CA SER A 59 8.30 0.56 4.98
C SER A 59 9.27 0.43 3.81
N SER A 60 10.57 0.60 4.08
CA SER A 60 11.65 0.55 3.07
C SER A 60 11.85 -0.85 2.51
N GLY A 61 11.85 -1.86 3.39
CA GLY A 61 12.01 -3.26 3.00
C GLY A 61 10.90 -3.73 2.06
N GLY A 62 9.66 -3.28 2.26
CA GLY A 62 8.53 -3.56 1.37
C GLY A 62 8.75 -3.04 -0.04
N SER A 63 9.16 -1.78 -0.19
CA SER A 63 9.35 -1.14 -1.50
C SER A 63 10.57 -1.71 -2.24
N VAL A 64 11.67 -1.99 -1.54
CA VAL A 64 12.85 -2.64 -2.14
C VAL A 64 12.55 -4.07 -2.56
N ALA A 65 11.91 -4.87 -1.71
CA ALA A 65 11.54 -6.25 -2.06
C ALA A 65 10.55 -6.29 -3.25
N ALA A 66 9.62 -5.35 -3.30
CA ALA A 66 8.71 -5.18 -4.43
C ALA A 66 9.48 -4.85 -5.74
N ALA A 67 10.44 -3.93 -5.68
CA ALA A 67 11.28 -3.60 -6.83
C ALA A 67 12.12 -4.78 -7.32
N VAL A 68 12.70 -5.57 -6.40
CA VAL A 68 13.41 -6.82 -6.76
C VAL A 68 12.48 -7.79 -7.47
N LYS A 69 11.25 -7.98 -6.97
CA LYS A 69 10.27 -8.87 -7.62
C LYS A 69 9.92 -8.43 -9.04
N LEU A 70 9.78 -7.13 -9.26
CA LEU A 70 9.53 -6.55 -10.58
C LEU A 70 10.74 -6.74 -11.53
N ASN A 71 11.95 -6.48 -11.05
CA ASN A 71 13.19 -6.70 -11.81
C ASN A 71 13.37 -8.17 -12.23
N LYS A 72 13.09 -9.10 -11.31
CA LYS A 72 13.10 -10.56 -11.57
C LYS A 72 11.94 -11.04 -12.44
N GLN A 73 11.03 -10.14 -12.85
CA GLN A 73 9.84 -10.46 -13.65
C GLN A 73 8.94 -11.53 -12.99
N SER A 74 8.98 -11.60 -11.65
CA SER A 74 8.19 -12.55 -10.84
C SER A 74 6.79 -12.03 -10.50
N ALA A 75 6.53 -10.75 -10.78
CA ALA A 75 5.25 -10.09 -10.66
C ALA A 75 5.15 -8.94 -11.69
N GLU A 76 3.95 -8.64 -12.15
CA GLU A 76 3.68 -7.48 -13.02
C GLU A 76 3.37 -6.23 -12.20
N ILE A 77 2.66 -6.40 -11.08
CA ILE A 77 2.28 -5.33 -10.16
C ILE A 77 2.71 -5.73 -8.75
N CYS A 78 3.40 -4.85 -8.04
CA CYS A 78 3.69 -4.99 -6.62
C CYS A 78 3.10 -3.81 -5.85
N ILE A 79 2.59 -4.07 -4.64
CA ILE A 79 1.91 -3.08 -3.80
C ILE A 79 2.56 -3.04 -2.43
N ASN A 80 2.93 -1.84 -1.95
CA ASN A 80 3.38 -1.59 -0.59
C ASN A 80 2.69 -0.35 0.01
N TRP A 81 1.52 -0.54 0.61
CA TRP A 81 0.79 0.53 1.30
C TRP A 81 1.51 1.08 2.54
N GLY A 82 2.48 0.35 3.10
CA GLY A 82 3.31 0.84 4.20
C GLY A 82 4.46 1.74 3.77
N GLY A 83 4.69 1.89 2.46
CA GLY A 83 5.69 2.79 1.87
C GLY A 83 5.06 4.08 1.34
N GLY A 84 5.79 4.78 0.47
CA GLY A 84 5.32 6.03 -0.15
C GLY A 84 5.77 7.29 0.59
N LEU A 85 6.81 7.22 1.41
CA LEU A 85 7.28 8.30 2.28
C LEU A 85 8.16 9.29 1.49
N HIS A 86 7.52 10.09 0.64
CA HIS A 86 8.17 10.88 -0.41
C HIS A 86 8.92 12.14 0.05
N HIS A 87 8.72 12.62 1.30
CA HIS A 87 9.35 13.85 1.80
C HIS A 87 10.73 13.64 2.40
N ALA A 88 11.10 12.40 2.75
CA ALA A 88 12.39 12.12 3.35
C ALA A 88 13.52 12.50 2.38
N LYS A 89 14.53 13.18 2.90
CA LYS A 89 15.69 13.66 2.14
C LYS A 89 16.91 12.78 2.40
N LYS A 90 18.02 13.09 1.74
CA LYS A 90 19.28 12.35 1.90
C LYS A 90 19.83 12.38 3.32
N SER A 91 19.64 13.47 4.06
CA SER A 91 20.23 13.65 5.40
C SER A 91 19.30 14.35 6.39
N GLU A 92 18.00 14.47 6.06
CA GLU A 92 17.00 15.09 6.94
C GLU A 92 15.65 14.38 6.83
N ALA A 93 14.95 14.28 7.96
CA ALA A 93 13.56 13.87 8.01
C ALA A 93 12.66 15.08 7.69
N SER A 94 11.53 14.85 7.04
CA SER A 94 10.61 15.92 6.66
C SER A 94 9.21 15.38 6.45
N GLY A 95 8.16 16.13 6.82
CA GLY A 95 6.76 15.79 6.56
C GLY A 95 6.39 14.36 6.97
N PHE A 96 6.68 13.97 8.21
CA PHE A 96 6.46 12.61 8.75
C PHE A 96 7.33 11.49 8.12
N CYS A 97 8.23 11.83 7.19
CA CYS A 97 9.06 10.88 6.45
C CYS A 97 10.50 10.86 6.97
N TYR A 98 11.03 9.67 7.28
CA TYR A 98 12.39 9.48 7.82
C TYR A 98 13.35 8.79 6.85
N VAL A 99 12.84 7.82 6.08
CA VAL A 99 13.58 7.11 5.03
C VAL A 99 12.74 7.14 3.77
N ASN A 100 13.35 7.51 2.65
CA ASN A 100 12.66 7.60 1.37
C ASN A 100 12.66 6.22 0.68
N ASP A 101 11.67 5.40 1.01
CA ASP A 101 11.54 4.04 0.46
C ASP A 101 11.35 4.03 -1.06
N ILE A 102 10.75 5.09 -1.60
CA ILE A 102 10.54 5.27 -3.04
C ILE A 102 11.88 5.41 -3.77
N VAL A 103 12.77 6.27 -3.26
CA VAL A 103 14.11 6.45 -3.85
C VAL A 103 14.87 5.14 -3.87
N LEU A 104 14.83 4.37 -2.76
CA LEU A 104 15.47 3.05 -2.68
C LEU A 104 14.85 2.06 -3.68
N GLY A 105 13.53 2.01 -3.80
CA GLY A 105 12.84 1.17 -4.78
C GLY A 105 13.18 1.55 -6.23
N ILE A 106 13.25 2.84 -6.55
CA ILE A 106 13.62 3.32 -7.89
C ILE A 106 15.08 2.97 -8.21
N LEU A 107 16.01 3.13 -7.26
CA LEU A 107 17.41 2.73 -7.45
C LEU A 107 17.54 1.23 -7.75
N GLU A 108 16.72 0.39 -7.09
CA GLU A 108 16.66 -1.03 -7.40
C GLU A 108 16.13 -1.26 -8.82
N LEU A 109 15.02 -0.62 -9.21
CA LEU A 109 14.48 -0.72 -10.59
C LEU A 109 15.50 -0.28 -11.65
N LEU A 110 16.31 0.75 -11.35
CA LEU A 110 17.35 1.25 -12.26
C LEU A 110 18.48 0.25 -12.53
N LYS A 111 18.57 -0.88 -11.81
CA LYS A 111 19.51 -1.95 -12.15
C LYS A 111 19.13 -2.64 -13.47
N TYR A 112 17.84 -2.76 -13.78
CA TYR A 112 17.33 -3.46 -14.96
C TYR A 112 16.58 -2.55 -15.95
N HIS A 113 16.05 -1.43 -15.47
CA HIS A 113 15.30 -0.48 -16.27
C HIS A 113 16.13 0.76 -16.60
N HIS A 114 16.30 1.06 -17.89
CA HIS A 114 17.03 2.26 -18.31
C HIS A 114 16.37 3.55 -17.86
N ARG A 115 15.03 3.55 -17.84
CA ARG A 115 14.17 4.69 -17.50
C ARG A 115 13.06 4.23 -16.57
N VAL A 116 12.92 4.91 -15.43
CA VAL A 116 11.84 4.66 -14.45
C VAL A 116 10.98 5.92 -14.35
N LEU A 117 9.67 5.77 -14.50
CA LEU A 117 8.73 6.88 -14.32
C LEU A 117 8.18 6.85 -12.90
N TYR A 118 8.30 7.97 -12.20
CA TYR A 118 7.65 8.20 -10.92
C TYR A 118 6.46 9.14 -11.10
N ILE A 119 5.28 8.70 -10.66
CA ILE A 119 4.04 9.48 -10.65
C ILE A 119 3.60 9.63 -9.20
N ASP A 120 3.25 10.85 -8.81
CA ASP A 120 2.86 11.22 -7.46
C ASP A 120 1.50 11.92 -7.49
N ILE A 121 0.52 11.32 -6.81
CA ILE A 121 -0.86 11.84 -6.69
C ILE A 121 -1.21 12.23 -5.25
N ASP A 122 -0.22 12.31 -4.35
CA ASP A 122 -0.37 12.93 -3.03
C ASP A 122 -0.74 14.41 -3.17
N VAL A 123 -1.45 14.98 -2.19
CA VAL A 123 -1.75 16.41 -2.22
C VAL A 123 -0.50 17.28 -2.05
N HIS A 124 0.54 16.74 -1.44
CA HIS A 124 1.83 17.40 -1.25
C HIS A 124 2.79 17.11 -2.41
N HIS A 125 3.68 18.06 -2.70
CA HIS A 125 4.71 17.85 -3.70
C HIS A 125 5.69 16.75 -3.24
N GLY A 126 5.96 15.77 -4.12
CA GLY A 126 6.93 14.67 -3.92
C GLY A 126 8.40 15.10 -3.94
N ASP A 127 8.73 16.07 -3.12
CA ASP A 127 9.96 16.85 -3.15
C ASP A 127 11.22 16.05 -2.81
N GLY A 128 11.16 15.04 -1.94
CA GLY A 128 12.31 14.18 -1.63
C GLY A 128 12.68 13.27 -2.80
N VAL A 129 11.70 12.74 -3.53
CA VAL A 129 11.93 11.93 -4.74
C VAL A 129 12.42 12.81 -5.89
N GLU A 130 11.81 13.99 -6.08
CA GLU A 130 12.26 14.96 -7.08
C GLU A 130 13.71 15.39 -6.83
N GLU A 131 14.07 15.76 -5.60
CA GLU A 131 15.42 16.18 -5.25
C GLU A 131 16.46 15.08 -5.51
N ALA A 132 16.16 13.83 -5.15
CA ALA A 132 17.06 12.69 -5.33
C ALA A 132 17.41 12.44 -6.80
N PHE A 133 16.51 12.76 -7.73
CA PHE A 133 16.67 12.51 -9.16
C PHE A 133 16.76 13.80 -10.01
N TYR A 134 16.87 14.96 -9.38
CA TYR A 134 16.78 16.27 -10.04
C TYR A 134 17.80 16.51 -11.17
N THR A 135 18.92 15.78 -11.14
CA THR A 135 20.03 15.92 -12.09
C THR A 135 20.21 14.74 -13.05
N THR A 136 19.30 13.76 -13.08
CA THR A 136 19.38 12.59 -13.97
C THR A 136 18.25 12.55 -15.00
N ASP A 137 18.52 12.00 -16.17
CA ASP A 137 17.56 11.72 -17.24
C ASP A 137 17.00 10.28 -17.19
N ARG A 138 17.50 9.45 -16.25
CA ARG A 138 17.06 8.07 -16.07
C ARG A 138 15.76 7.93 -15.28
N VAL A 139 15.37 8.98 -14.55
CA VAL A 139 14.12 9.00 -13.78
C VAL A 139 13.38 10.26 -14.15
N MET A 140 12.11 10.12 -14.46
CA MET A 140 11.21 11.27 -14.62
C MET A 140 10.26 11.31 -13.43
N THR A 141 10.20 12.44 -12.74
CA THR A 141 9.26 12.68 -11.65
C THR A 141 8.09 13.51 -12.16
N VAL A 142 6.86 13.06 -11.88
CA VAL A 142 5.63 13.77 -12.26
C VAL A 142 4.75 13.89 -11.03
N SER A 143 4.55 15.11 -10.54
CA SER A 143 3.79 15.35 -9.29
C SER A 143 2.61 16.29 -9.52
N PHE A 144 1.44 15.89 -9.03
CA PHE A 144 0.20 16.67 -9.03
C PHE A 144 -0.14 17.06 -7.61
N HIS A 145 0.02 18.32 -7.24
CA HIS A 145 -0.03 18.71 -5.84
C HIS A 145 -0.62 20.10 -5.66
N LYS A 146 -1.11 20.40 -4.45
CA LYS A 146 -1.48 21.76 -4.08
C LYS A 146 -0.22 22.63 -4.02
N TYR A 147 -0.31 23.83 -4.60
CA TYR A 147 0.78 24.80 -4.58
C TYR A 147 0.28 26.20 -4.20
N GLY A 148 1.11 26.93 -3.44
CA GLY A 148 0.83 28.25 -2.87
C GLY A 148 0.41 28.17 -1.41
N GLU A 149 1.25 28.74 -0.52
CA GLU A 149 1.11 28.70 0.94
C GLU A 149 0.77 27.30 1.48
N TYR A 150 1.50 26.28 1.01
CA TYR A 150 1.29 24.88 1.37
C TYR A 150 2.64 24.15 1.48
N PHE A 151 2.70 23.15 2.36
CA PHE A 151 3.88 22.30 2.51
C PHE A 151 4.07 21.44 1.24
N PRO A 152 5.31 21.18 0.79
CA PRO A 152 6.62 21.61 1.31
C PRO A 152 7.11 22.96 0.79
N GLY A 153 6.33 23.66 -0.05
CA GLY A 153 6.69 24.96 -0.62
C GLY A 153 7.54 24.90 -1.89
N THR A 154 7.77 23.70 -2.43
CA THR A 154 8.43 23.43 -3.73
C THR A 154 7.42 22.91 -4.76
N GLY A 155 7.85 22.64 -6.00
CA GLY A 155 6.97 22.10 -7.05
C GLY A 155 6.33 23.19 -7.92
N ASP A 156 6.99 24.34 -8.10
CA ASP A 156 6.50 25.36 -9.01
C ASP A 156 6.50 24.82 -10.45
N LEU A 157 5.63 25.37 -11.31
CA LEU A 157 5.62 25.08 -12.75
C LEU A 157 6.99 25.34 -13.45
N ARG A 158 7.87 26.12 -12.81
CA ARG A 158 9.22 26.44 -13.29
C ARG A 158 10.29 25.47 -12.78
N ASP A 159 9.96 24.62 -11.81
CA ASP A 159 10.86 23.60 -11.28
C ASP A 159 10.86 22.44 -12.26
N ILE A 160 11.88 22.41 -13.13
CA ILE A 160 11.97 21.53 -14.30
C ILE A 160 13.22 20.66 -14.30
N GLY A 161 13.90 20.51 -13.16
CA GLY A 161 15.17 19.77 -13.08
C GLY A 161 16.39 20.59 -13.50
N ALA A 162 17.57 20.01 -13.32
CA ALA A 162 18.86 20.65 -13.60
C ALA A 162 19.84 19.72 -14.32
N GLY A 163 20.82 20.30 -15.03
CA GLY A 163 21.84 19.51 -15.74
C GLY A 163 21.22 18.54 -16.75
N LYS A 164 21.54 17.24 -16.62
CA LYS A 164 20.95 16.19 -17.46
C LYS A 164 19.46 15.93 -17.15
N GLY A 165 19.04 16.16 -15.91
CA GLY A 165 17.65 16.01 -15.48
C GLY A 165 16.75 17.19 -15.85
N LYS A 166 17.25 18.19 -16.58
CA LYS A 166 16.41 19.28 -17.07
C LYS A 166 15.35 18.75 -18.03
N TYR A 167 14.10 19.13 -17.80
CA TYR A 167 12.86 18.63 -18.41
C TYR A 167 12.40 17.23 -17.96
N TYR A 168 13.07 16.62 -16.97
CA TYR A 168 12.67 15.33 -16.38
C TYR A 168 11.97 15.46 -15.01
N ALA A 169 11.85 16.68 -14.49
CA ALA A 169 10.92 16.99 -13.39
C ALA A 169 9.70 17.73 -13.96
N VAL A 170 8.50 17.18 -13.72
CA VAL A 170 7.23 17.67 -14.25
C VAL A 170 6.29 17.97 -13.09
N ASN A 171 6.11 19.26 -12.81
CA ASN A 171 5.30 19.73 -11.70
C ASN A 171 3.97 20.32 -12.16
N ILE A 172 2.87 19.82 -11.59
CA ILE A 172 1.50 20.28 -11.85
C ILE A 172 0.98 20.96 -10.58
N PRO A 173 1.26 22.27 -10.40
CA PRO A 173 0.75 23.02 -9.26
C PRO A 173 -0.75 23.27 -9.39
N LEU A 174 -1.51 22.86 -8.38
CA LEU A 174 -2.97 22.94 -8.33
C LEU A 174 -3.44 23.80 -7.15
N ARG A 175 -4.72 24.18 -7.18
CA ARG A 175 -5.41 24.94 -6.15
C ARG A 175 -6.45 24.08 -5.44
N ASP A 176 -7.02 24.62 -4.37
CA ASP A 176 -8.01 23.94 -3.53
C ASP A 176 -9.26 23.51 -4.31
N GLY A 177 -9.91 22.47 -3.79
CA GLY A 177 -11.20 22.01 -4.28
C GLY A 177 -11.17 21.26 -5.61
N MET A 178 -9.99 20.77 -6.02
CA MET A 178 -9.84 19.94 -7.22
C MET A 178 -10.80 18.75 -7.20
N ASP A 179 -11.62 18.61 -8.25
CA ASP A 179 -12.63 17.56 -8.41
C ASP A 179 -12.19 16.46 -9.40
N ASP A 180 -12.93 15.36 -9.43
CA ASP A 180 -12.61 14.17 -10.22
C ASP A 180 -12.53 14.49 -11.72
N GLU A 181 -13.50 15.24 -12.25
CA GLU A 181 -13.57 15.58 -13.68
C GLU A 181 -12.39 16.47 -14.11
N SER A 182 -12.07 17.49 -13.32
CA SER A 182 -10.96 18.40 -13.60
C SER A 182 -9.62 17.69 -13.47
N TYR A 183 -9.46 16.83 -12.45
CA TYR A 183 -8.22 16.05 -12.27
C TYR A 183 -7.99 15.08 -13.43
N GLU A 184 -9.01 14.34 -13.85
CA GLU A 184 -8.92 13.44 -15.01
C GLU A 184 -8.57 14.21 -16.29
N SER A 185 -9.17 15.41 -16.48
CA SER A 185 -8.95 16.26 -17.66
C SER A 185 -7.50 16.73 -17.85
N ILE A 186 -6.70 16.75 -16.78
CA ILE A 186 -5.28 17.12 -16.81
C ILE A 186 -4.34 15.92 -16.64
N PHE A 187 -4.69 14.96 -15.79
CA PHE A 187 -3.89 13.75 -15.53
C PHE A 187 -3.71 12.91 -16.80
N VAL A 188 -4.82 12.55 -17.46
CA VAL A 188 -4.79 11.66 -18.63
C VAL A 188 -3.96 12.25 -19.78
N PRO A 189 -4.15 13.51 -20.22
CA PRO A 189 -3.32 14.06 -21.29
C PRO A 189 -1.83 14.21 -20.93
N ILE A 190 -1.51 14.61 -19.70
CA ILE A 190 -0.13 14.78 -19.28
C ILE A 190 0.59 13.44 -19.21
N ILE A 191 0.02 12.46 -18.51
CA ILE A 191 0.63 11.12 -18.41
C ILE A 191 0.72 10.45 -19.77
N SER A 192 -0.29 10.63 -20.64
CA SER A 192 -0.20 10.17 -22.04
C SER A 192 1.04 10.73 -22.75
N LYS A 193 1.27 12.04 -22.62
CA LYS A 193 2.40 12.69 -23.29
C LYS A 193 3.74 12.31 -22.66
N VAL A 194 3.77 12.13 -21.35
CA VAL A 194 4.93 11.61 -20.61
C VAL A 194 5.29 10.21 -21.11
N MET A 195 4.33 9.29 -21.18
CA MET A 195 4.56 7.92 -21.66
C MET A 195 5.06 7.90 -23.11
N GLU A 196 4.47 8.71 -24.00
CA GLU A 196 4.90 8.85 -25.40
C GLU A 196 6.36 9.32 -25.53
N THR A 197 6.76 10.28 -24.69
CA THR A 197 8.03 11.00 -24.83
C THR A 197 9.15 10.32 -24.05
N PHE A 198 8.90 9.98 -22.79
CA PHE A 198 9.88 9.40 -21.88
C PHE A 198 10.05 7.89 -22.07
N GLN A 199 9.01 7.17 -22.51
CA GLN A 199 9.04 5.71 -22.76
C GLN A 199 9.70 4.93 -21.61
N PRO A 200 9.12 4.96 -20.39
CA PRO A 200 9.69 4.25 -19.25
C PRO A 200 9.67 2.74 -19.43
N GLY A 201 10.59 2.05 -18.76
CA GLY A 201 10.63 0.59 -18.66
C GLY A 201 9.95 0.04 -17.40
N ALA A 202 9.71 0.88 -16.39
CA ALA A 202 8.97 0.57 -15.17
C ALA A 202 8.32 1.85 -14.63
N VAL A 203 7.25 1.69 -13.85
CA VAL A 203 6.49 2.80 -13.25
C VAL A 203 6.37 2.59 -11.74
N VAL A 204 6.60 3.66 -10.99
CA VAL A 204 6.28 3.76 -9.57
C VAL A 204 5.17 4.81 -9.42
N LEU A 205 4.03 4.43 -8.84
CA LEU A 205 2.94 5.34 -8.50
C LEU A 205 2.81 5.42 -6.98
N GLN A 206 3.02 6.62 -6.45
CA GLN A 206 2.70 6.97 -5.08
C GLN A 206 1.22 7.34 -5.04
N CYS A 207 0.43 6.64 -4.21
CA CYS A 207 -1.02 6.79 -4.10
C CYS A 207 -1.40 7.48 -2.78
N GLY A 208 -0.82 8.65 -2.51
CA GLY A 208 -1.19 9.48 -1.38
C GLY A 208 -2.70 9.73 -1.35
N ALA A 209 -3.32 9.40 -0.23
CA ALA A 209 -4.77 9.42 -0.04
C ALA A 209 -5.25 10.71 0.67
N ASP A 210 -4.36 11.64 0.96
CA ASP A 210 -4.69 12.98 1.47
C ASP A 210 -5.20 13.94 0.39
N SER A 211 -5.07 13.58 -0.89
CA SER A 211 -5.75 14.25 -2.01
C SER A 211 -7.27 13.98 -2.04
N LEU A 212 -7.79 13.11 -1.18
CA LEU A 212 -9.21 12.77 -1.12
C LEU A 212 -10.04 13.86 -0.44
N THR A 213 -11.32 13.93 -0.83
CA THR A 213 -12.31 14.77 -0.17
C THR A 213 -12.47 14.43 1.31
N GLY A 214 -12.52 15.46 2.15
CA GLY A 214 -12.68 15.34 3.59
C GLY A 214 -11.45 14.77 4.31
N ASP A 215 -10.27 14.85 3.71
CA ASP A 215 -9.02 14.65 4.43
C ASP A 215 -8.83 15.73 5.52
N ARG A 216 -8.01 15.43 6.55
CA ARG A 216 -7.78 16.36 7.68
C ARG A 216 -6.76 17.45 7.36
N LEU A 217 -5.81 17.19 6.48
CA LEU A 217 -4.74 18.11 6.09
C LEU A 217 -4.86 18.55 4.62
N GLY A 218 -5.29 17.63 3.75
CA GLY A 218 -5.55 17.90 2.35
C GLY A 218 -6.78 18.75 2.11
N CYS A 219 -6.76 19.52 1.01
CA CYS A 219 -7.87 20.40 0.64
C CYS A 219 -8.27 20.24 -0.84
N PHE A 220 -8.15 19.03 -1.35
CA PHE A 220 -8.78 18.60 -2.61
C PHE A 220 -10.17 18.02 -2.34
N ASN A 221 -10.88 17.71 -3.43
CA ASN A 221 -12.24 17.21 -3.39
C ASN A 221 -12.40 15.89 -4.20
N LEU A 222 -11.32 15.11 -4.34
CA LEU A 222 -11.33 13.86 -5.09
C LEU A 222 -12.09 12.76 -4.36
N THR A 223 -12.84 11.95 -5.12
CA THR A 223 -13.43 10.73 -4.58
C THR A 223 -12.49 9.55 -4.71
N VAL A 224 -12.81 8.45 -4.02
CA VAL A 224 -12.11 7.15 -4.18
C VAL A 224 -12.15 6.68 -5.65
N ARG A 225 -13.21 7.02 -6.40
CA ARG A 225 -13.30 6.65 -7.82
C ARG A 225 -12.39 7.50 -8.69
N GLY A 226 -12.41 8.82 -8.50
CA GLY A 226 -11.52 9.73 -9.25
C GLY A 226 -10.05 9.44 -9.02
N HIS A 227 -9.68 9.18 -7.76
CA HIS A 227 -8.33 8.77 -7.39
C HIS A 227 -7.94 7.42 -8.03
N GLY A 228 -8.80 6.40 -7.90
CA GLY A 228 -8.58 5.08 -8.51
C GLY A 228 -8.53 5.08 -10.06
N LYS A 229 -9.12 6.07 -10.75
CA LYS A 229 -8.94 6.23 -12.21
C LYS A 229 -7.48 6.49 -12.59
N CYS A 230 -6.69 7.09 -11.71
CA CYS A 230 -5.26 7.32 -11.95
C CYS A 230 -4.52 5.97 -12.03
N VAL A 231 -4.76 5.08 -11.06
CA VAL A 231 -4.25 3.71 -11.06
C VAL A 231 -4.71 2.95 -12.30
N GLU A 232 -6.01 3.03 -12.62
CA GLU A 232 -6.59 2.36 -13.78
C GLU A 232 -5.92 2.83 -15.09
N PHE A 233 -5.65 4.12 -15.21
CA PHE A 233 -5.01 4.71 -16.38
C PHE A 233 -3.56 4.26 -16.53
N VAL A 234 -2.76 4.31 -15.44
CA VAL A 234 -1.36 3.90 -15.46
C VAL A 234 -1.22 2.40 -15.73
N LYS A 235 -2.09 1.57 -15.14
CA LYS A 235 -2.12 0.12 -15.35
C LYS A 235 -2.27 -0.27 -16.82
N LYS A 236 -2.99 0.51 -17.64
CA LYS A 236 -3.26 0.21 -19.06
C LYS A 236 -1.98 0.12 -19.92
N TYR A 237 -0.86 0.68 -19.46
CA TYR A 237 0.41 0.62 -20.18
C TYR A 237 1.13 -0.74 -20.07
N GLY A 238 0.73 -1.63 -19.15
CA GLY A 238 1.28 -2.98 -19.04
C GLY A 238 2.78 -3.03 -18.74
N LEU A 239 3.30 -2.01 -18.05
CA LEU A 239 4.70 -1.96 -17.59
C LEU A 239 4.81 -2.53 -16.17
N PRO A 240 6.00 -3.02 -15.74
CA PRO A 240 6.27 -3.33 -14.35
C PRO A 240 5.86 -2.16 -13.45
N PHE A 241 4.96 -2.44 -12.50
CA PHE A 241 4.21 -1.40 -11.80
C PHE A 241 4.32 -1.55 -10.29
N LEU A 242 4.98 -0.59 -9.64
CA LEU A 242 5.04 -0.49 -8.19
C LEU A 242 4.03 0.54 -7.70
N MET A 243 3.09 0.12 -6.86
CA MET A 243 2.17 1.01 -6.15
C MET A 243 2.62 1.13 -4.69
N VAL A 244 2.73 2.35 -4.19
CA VAL A 244 3.03 2.63 -2.78
C VAL A 244 1.97 3.54 -2.17
N GLY A 245 1.92 3.59 -0.84
CA GLY A 245 1.01 4.46 -0.10
C GLY A 245 1.40 5.93 -0.18
N GLY A 246 1.31 6.63 0.95
CA GLY A 246 1.57 8.07 1.03
C GLY A 246 0.85 8.72 2.20
N GLY A 247 0.60 10.03 2.09
CA GLY A 247 -0.22 10.77 3.04
C GLY A 247 -1.67 10.26 3.09
N GLY A 248 -2.41 10.68 4.12
CA GLY A 248 -3.80 10.28 4.32
C GLY A 248 -4.21 10.31 5.79
N TYR A 249 -5.00 11.31 6.17
CA TYR A 249 -5.19 11.66 7.58
C TYR A 249 -6.65 11.47 8.05
N THR A 250 -7.58 11.28 7.11
CA THR A 250 -8.89 10.65 7.39
C THR A 250 -8.81 9.14 7.16
N ILE A 251 -8.28 8.40 8.14
CA ILE A 251 -7.89 6.97 8.03
C ILE A 251 -8.96 6.01 7.48
N ARG A 252 -10.26 6.28 7.71
CA ARG A 252 -11.37 5.51 7.14
C ARG A 252 -11.43 5.65 5.62
N ASN A 253 -11.11 6.83 5.09
CA ASN A 253 -11.08 7.09 3.65
C ASN A 253 -9.80 6.54 3.02
N VAL A 254 -8.68 6.59 3.74
CA VAL A 254 -7.43 5.90 3.34
C VAL A 254 -7.69 4.40 3.15
N SER A 255 -8.33 3.77 4.13
CA SER A 255 -8.69 2.35 4.07
C SER A 255 -9.59 2.04 2.88
N ARG A 256 -10.60 2.89 2.60
CA ARG A 256 -11.48 2.76 1.42
C ARG A 256 -10.71 2.89 0.11
N CYS A 257 -9.84 3.89 0.02
CA CYS A 257 -9.07 4.22 -1.17
C CYS A 257 -8.13 3.08 -1.57
N TRP A 258 -7.20 2.70 -0.69
CA TRP A 258 -6.22 1.66 -0.99
C TRP A 258 -6.86 0.27 -1.16
N THR A 259 -7.99 0.00 -0.50
CA THR A 259 -8.79 -1.21 -0.78
C THR A 259 -9.34 -1.21 -2.20
N TYR A 260 -9.91 -0.08 -2.64
CA TYR A 260 -10.44 0.06 -4.00
C TYR A 260 -9.33 0.04 -5.05
N GLU A 261 -8.23 0.74 -4.85
CA GLU A 261 -7.08 0.73 -5.76
C GLU A 261 -6.44 -0.65 -5.88
N THR A 262 -6.42 -1.44 -4.81
CA THR A 262 -6.02 -2.85 -4.87
C THR A 262 -6.97 -3.65 -5.78
N SER A 263 -8.28 -3.40 -5.73
CA SER A 263 -9.24 -4.03 -6.64
C SER A 263 -9.03 -3.61 -8.09
N VAL A 264 -8.68 -2.34 -8.34
CA VAL A 264 -8.30 -1.83 -9.67
C VAL A 264 -7.04 -2.51 -10.19
N ALA A 265 -6.01 -2.66 -9.35
CA ALA A 265 -4.78 -3.38 -9.68
C ALA A 265 -5.07 -4.83 -10.08
N LEU A 266 -5.95 -5.52 -9.33
CA LEU A 266 -6.40 -6.88 -9.65
C LEU A 266 -7.35 -6.96 -10.85
N GLY A 267 -7.96 -5.83 -11.27
CA GLY A 267 -8.99 -5.83 -12.31
C GLY A 267 -10.30 -6.47 -11.85
N VAL A 268 -10.61 -6.38 -10.55
CA VAL A 268 -11.79 -6.98 -9.94
C VAL A 268 -12.73 -5.88 -9.45
N GLU A 269 -13.99 -5.97 -9.84
CA GLU A 269 -15.06 -5.13 -9.30
C GLU A 269 -15.45 -5.63 -7.90
N ILE A 270 -15.57 -4.70 -6.95
CA ILE A 270 -15.99 -4.97 -5.58
C ILE A 270 -17.26 -4.18 -5.26
N ALA A 271 -18.09 -4.73 -4.38
CA ALA A 271 -19.35 -4.10 -3.99
C ALA A 271 -19.12 -2.79 -3.23
N ASN A 272 -20.06 -1.87 -3.34
CA ASN A 272 -20.04 -0.64 -2.52
C ASN A 272 -20.42 -0.91 -1.06
N GLU A 273 -21.09 -2.02 -0.76
CA GLU A 273 -21.35 -2.48 0.60
C GLU A 273 -20.07 -2.99 1.25
N LEU A 274 -19.66 -2.43 2.38
CA LEU A 274 -18.48 -2.93 3.08
C LEU A 274 -18.76 -4.29 3.71
N PRO A 275 -17.86 -5.28 3.57
CA PRO A 275 -17.95 -6.51 4.33
C PRO A 275 -17.68 -6.22 5.82
N TYR A 276 -18.28 -7.04 6.69
CA TYR A 276 -17.95 -7.00 8.12
C TYR A 276 -16.46 -7.25 8.34
N ASN A 277 -15.86 -6.49 9.23
CA ASN A 277 -14.45 -6.55 9.59
C ASN A 277 -14.24 -6.00 11.01
N ASP A 278 -13.06 -6.20 11.58
CA ASP A 278 -12.74 -5.83 12.97
C ASP A 278 -12.88 -4.31 13.26
N TYR A 279 -12.88 -3.48 12.21
CA TYR A 279 -12.99 -2.02 12.29
C TYR A 279 -14.28 -1.49 11.66
N PHE A 280 -15.31 -2.34 11.49
CA PHE A 280 -16.51 -2.00 10.72
C PHE A 280 -17.22 -0.73 11.22
N GLU A 281 -17.22 -0.50 12.53
CA GLU A 281 -17.84 0.68 13.16
C GLU A 281 -17.19 2.01 12.75
N TYR A 282 -15.92 1.99 12.30
CA TYR A 282 -15.20 3.20 11.85
C TYR A 282 -15.80 3.79 10.56
N PHE A 283 -16.54 2.97 9.80
CA PHE A 283 -17.14 3.33 8.53
C PHE A 283 -18.61 3.79 8.66
N GLY A 284 -19.09 4.00 9.87
CA GLY A 284 -20.40 4.59 10.10
C GLY A 284 -20.49 6.05 9.62
N PRO A 285 -21.70 6.54 9.30
CA PRO A 285 -22.99 5.86 9.43
C PRO A 285 -23.42 5.06 8.19
N ASP A 286 -22.70 5.17 7.08
CA ASP A 286 -23.14 4.67 5.76
C ASP A 286 -22.64 3.27 5.43
N PHE A 287 -21.50 2.86 6.00
CA PHE A 287 -20.87 1.55 5.80
C PHE A 287 -20.61 1.23 4.32
N LYS A 288 -20.30 2.26 3.52
CA LYS A 288 -19.99 2.15 2.09
C LYS A 288 -18.50 2.32 1.80
N LEU A 289 -18.07 1.76 0.67
CA LEU A 289 -16.72 1.90 0.14
C LEU A 289 -16.50 3.30 -0.47
N HIS A 290 -17.41 3.75 -1.32
CA HIS A 290 -17.24 5.01 -2.05
C HIS A 290 -17.72 6.21 -1.25
N ILE A 291 -16.94 7.29 -1.34
CA ILE A 291 -17.25 8.59 -0.74
C ILE A 291 -17.79 9.55 -1.79
N SER A 292 -18.64 10.50 -1.37
CA SER A 292 -19.16 11.57 -2.22
C SER A 292 -18.33 12.85 -2.04
N PRO A 293 -18.18 13.67 -3.10
CA PRO A 293 -17.48 14.94 -2.99
C PRO A 293 -18.25 15.91 -2.09
N SER A 294 -17.52 16.83 -1.46
CA SER A 294 -18.10 17.92 -0.69
C SER A 294 -18.59 19.07 -1.60
N ASN A 295 -19.29 20.05 -1.03
CA ASN A 295 -19.69 21.28 -1.72
C ASN A 295 -18.58 22.34 -1.82
N MET A 296 -17.32 21.96 -1.58
CA MET A 296 -16.16 22.83 -1.75
C MET A 296 -16.07 23.36 -3.19
N ALA A 297 -15.80 24.65 -3.35
CA ALA A 297 -15.64 25.26 -4.67
C ALA A 297 -14.29 24.87 -5.28
N ASN A 298 -14.29 24.40 -6.52
CA ASN A 298 -13.08 24.13 -7.27
C ASN A 298 -12.45 25.45 -7.76
N GLN A 299 -11.25 25.77 -7.25
CA GLN A 299 -10.52 26.99 -7.61
C GLN A 299 -9.65 26.83 -8.88
N ASN A 300 -9.66 25.64 -9.48
CA ASN A 300 -8.92 25.30 -10.68
C ASN A 300 -9.80 25.53 -11.91
N THR A 301 -9.86 26.78 -12.39
CA THR A 301 -10.66 27.06 -13.58
C THR A 301 -10.12 26.30 -14.81
N PRO A 302 -10.96 25.93 -15.79
CA PRO A 302 -10.51 25.26 -17.00
C PRO A 302 -9.38 26.02 -17.70
N GLU A 303 -9.44 27.36 -17.74
CA GLU A 303 -8.40 28.20 -18.36
C GLU A 303 -7.06 28.11 -17.62
N TYR A 304 -7.09 27.99 -16.29
CA TYR A 304 -5.89 27.80 -15.48
C TYR A 304 -5.23 26.46 -15.77
N LEU A 305 -6.02 25.38 -15.82
CA LEU A 305 -5.55 24.03 -16.12
C LEU A 305 -5.01 23.92 -17.56
N GLU A 306 -5.70 24.51 -18.54
CA GLU A 306 -5.22 24.55 -19.93
C GLU A 306 -3.89 25.30 -20.06
N LYS A 307 -3.70 26.39 -19.30
CA LYS A 307 -2.44 27.14 -19.29
C LYS A 307 -1.29 26.31 -18.73
N ILE A 308 -1.51 25.59 -17.63
CA ILE A 308 -0.52 24.68 -17.06
C ILE A 308 -0.19 23.58 -18.06
N LYS A 309 -1.20 22.88 -18.58
CA LYS A 309 -1.05 21.80 -19.55
C LYS A 309 -0.27 22.24 -20.77
N THR A 310 -0.58 23.40 -21.34
CA THR A 310 0.12 23.96 -22.51
C THR A 310 1.61 24.12 -22.25
N ARG A 311 1.97 24.71 -21.09
CA ARG A 311 3.37 24.93 -20.72
C ARG A 311 4.12 23.62 -20.44
N LEU A 312 3.46 22.65 -19.83
CA LEU A 312 4.06 21.33 -19.60
C LEU A 312 4.26 20.58 -20.92
N PHE A 313 3.35 20.71 -21.87
CA PHE A 313 3.51 20.14 -23.21
C PHE A 313 4.68 20.79 -23.97
N GLU A 314 4.92 22.09 -23.78
CA GLU A 314 6.13 22.76 -24.31
C GLU A 314 7.41 22.21 -23.68
N ASN A 315 7.43 22.02 -22.36
CA ASN A 315 8.57 21.39 -21.67
C ASN A 315 8.83 19.97 -22.17
N LEU A 316 7.79 19.14 -22.28
CA LEU A 316 7.91 17.76 -22.75
C LEU A 316 8.38 17.67 -24.21
N ARG A 317 8.06 18.66 -25.06
CA ARG A 317 8.59 18.74 -26.44
C ARG A 317 10.10 18.96 -26.51
N MET A 318 10.73 19.45 -25.44
CA MET A 318 12.18 19.68 -25.39
C MET A 318 12.98 18.40 -25.17
N LEU A 319 12.33 17.32 -24.72
CA LEU A 319 12.96 16.02 -24.57
C LEU A 319 13.27 15.43 -25.94
N PRO A 320 14.49 14.89 -26.16
CA PRO A 320 14.73 14.06 -27.32
C PRO A 320 13.81 12.85 -27.27
N HIS A 321 13.23 12.46 -28.41
CA HIS A 321 12.41 11.24 -28.45
C HIS A 321 13.36 10.05 -28.25
N ALA A 322 13.24 9.36 -27.11
CA ALA A 322 14.08 8.23 -26.71
C ALA A 322 15.61 8.52 -26.69
N PRO A 323 16.13 9.31 -25.71
CA PRO A 323 17.56 9.51 -25.56
C PRO A 323 18.26 8.20 -25.23
N GLY A 324 19.41 7.96 -25.88
CA GLY A 324 20.23 6.77 -25.61
C GLY A 324 20.82 6.82 -24.20
N VAL A 325 20.58 5.78 -23.41
CA VAL A 325 21.18 5.59 -22.08
C VAL A 325 22.41 4.69 -22.22
N GLN A 326 23.54 5.07 -21.62
CA GLN A 326 24.72 4.20 -21.57
C GLN A 326 24.44 2.97 -20.71
N VAL A 327 24.67 1.78 -21.26
CA VAL A 327 24.55 0.50 -20.54
C VAL A 327 25.66 0.44 -19.49
N GLN A 328 25.29 0.24 -18.23
CA GLN A 328 26.21 -0.03 -17.13
C GLN A 328 26.12 -1.51 -16.74
N ALA A 329 27.17 -2.06 -16.13
CA ALA A 329 27.12 -3.40 -15.56
C ALA A 329 26.09 -3.43 -14.43
N ILE A 330 25.19 -4.41 -14.45
CA ILE A 330 24.11 -4.58 -13.46
C ILE A 330 24.76 -4.94 -12.11
N PRO A 331 24.62 -4.12 -11.06
CA PRO A 331 25.05 -4.47 -9.70
C PRO A 331 24.23 -5.64 -9.15
N GLU A 332 24.73 -6.34 -8.13
CA GLU A 332 23.96 -7.42 -7.47
C GLU A 332 22.64 -6.90 -6.88
N ASP A 333 21.60 -7.74 -6.89
CA ASP A 333 20.26 -7.43 -6.34
C ASP A 333 20.34 -7.11 -4.84
N SER A 334 19.47 -6.20 -4.38
CA SER A 334 19.45 -5.81 -2.96
C SER A 334 18.88 -6.89 -2.05
N VAL A 335 18.11 -7.85 -2.61
CA VAL A 335 17.52 -8.97 -1.89
C VAL A 335 17.87 -10.27 -2.62
N ASN A 336 18.70 -11.09 -1.98
CA ASN A 336 18.99 -12.45 -2.45
C ASN A 336 17.94 -13.42 -1.91
N ASP A 337 17.16 -14.02 -2.82
CA ASP A 337 16.31 -15.16 -2.50
C ASP A 337 17.21 -16.39 -2.44
N SER A 338 17.81 -16.65 -1.27
CA SER A 338 18.67 -17.81 -1.03
C SER A 338 17.97 -19.16 -1.26
N ASP A 339 16.65 -19.15 -1.39
CA ASP A 339 15.85 -20.36 -1.49
C ASP A 339 15.99 -21.03 -2.89
N ASP A 340 16.49 -20.32 -3.93
CA ASP A 340 16.77 -20.88 -5.27
C ASP A 340 18.21 -21.41 -5.45
N ASP A 341 19.11 -21.17 -4.48
CA ASP A 341 20.54 -21.51 -4.58
C ASP A 341 20.97 -22.67 -3.67
N GLU A 342 20.15 -23.08 -2.69
CA GLU A 342 20.50 -24.18 -1.77
C GLU A 342 20.60 -25.54 -2.50
N ASP A 343 19.83 -25.74 -3.58
CA ASP A 343 19.84 -26.96 -4.40
C ASP A 343 21.02 -27.04 -5.40
N LYS A 344 21.84 -25.99 -5.50
CA LYS A 344 23.01 -25.92 -6.40
C LYS A 344 24.34 -25.88 -5.65
N ALA A 345 24.34 -25.92 -4.32
CA ALA A 345 25.56 -25.90 -3.53
C ALA A 345 26.41 -27.15 -3.78
N ASN A 346 27.69 -26.95 -4.12
CA ASN A 346 28.64 -28.03 -4.37
C ASN A 346 28.85 -28.84 -3.07
N PRO A 347 28.63 -30.17 -3.05
CA PRO A 347 28.74 -30.99 -1.83
C PRO A 347 30.13 -30.97 -1.17
N ASP A 348 31.17 -30.50 -1.89
CA ASP A 348 32.55 -30.40 -1.40
C ASP A 348 32.90 -29.02 -0.79
N GLU A 349 31.97 -28.05 -0.78
CA GLU A 349 32.21 -26.74 -0.16
C GLU A 349 31.84 -26.70 1.32
N ARG A 350 32.73 -26.13 2.14
CA ARG A 350 32.47 -25.93 3.58
C ARG A 350 31.39 -24.88 3.79
N LEU A 351 30.23 -25.33 4.25
CA LEU A 351 29.16 -24.48 4.75
C LEU A 351 29.63 -23.68 5.97
N THR A 352 29.16 -22.44 6.07
CA THR A 352 29.43 -21.57 7.22
C THR A 352 28.73 -22.09 8.48
N GLN A 353 29.27 -21.77 9.65
CA GLN A 353 28.71 -22.20 10.93
C GLN A 353 27.24 -21.78 11.09
N VAL A 354 26.89 -20.59 10.60
CA VAL A 354 25.52 -20.06 10.59
C VAL A 354 24.57 -20.91 9.74
N ALA A 355 25.04 -21.46 8.61
CA ALA A 355 24.25 -22.35 7.76
C ALA A 355 24.08 -23.75 8.38
N LEU A 356 25.04 -24.19 9.21
CA LEU A 356 24.93 -25.42 10.00
C LEU A 356 23.97 -25.25 11.18
N ASP A 357 24.01 -24.11 11.86
CA ASP A 357 23.13 -23.81 13.00
C ASP A 357 21.66 -23.72 12.56
N LYS A 358 21.39 -23.26 11.32
CA LYS A 358 20.04 -23.30 10.71
C LYS A 358 19.51 -24.71 10.44
N ARG A 359 20.37 -25.73 10.34
CA ARG A 359 19.97 -27.14 10.14
C ARG A 359 19.63 -27.84 11.45
N ILE A 360 19.92 -27.23 12.60
CA ILE A 360 19.63 -27.83 13.89
C ILE A 360 18.15 -27.60 14.18
N ALA A 361 17.34 -28.61 13.91
CA ALA A 361 15.95 -28.66 14.38
C ALA A 361 15.96 -28.68 15.92
N PRO A 362 15.31 -27.74 16.61
CA PRO A 362 15.17 -27.76 18.06
C PRO A 362 14.34 -28.99 18.50
N ASP A 363 14.76 -29.70 19.55
CA ASP A 363 14.05 -30.89 20.09
C ASP A 363 12.59 -30.62 20.52
N ASN A 364 12.20 -29.34 20.55
CA ASN A 364 10.89 -28.82 20.93
C ASN A 364 10.03 -28.36 19.74
N GLU A 365 10.47 -28.51 18.49
CA GLU A 365 9.65 -28.31 17.29
C GLU A 365 9.05 -29.64 16.80
N PHE A 366 7.79 -29.88 17.15
CA PHE A 366 7.00 -30.93 16.50
C PHE A 366 6.52 -30.40 15.14
N SER A 367 7.20 -30.81 14.06
CA SER A 367 6.72 -30.63 12.70
C SER A 367 5.69 -31.70 12.37
N ASP A 368 4.50 -31.29 11.90
CA ASP A 368 3.36 -32.14 11.59
C ASP A 368 3.24 -32.44 10.07
N SER A 369 4.35 -32.42 9.32
CA SER A 369 4.30 -32.66 7.87
C SER A 369 5.43 -33.52 7.30
N GLU A 370 5.02 -34.71 6.84
CA GLU A 370 5.31 -35.34 5.54
C GLU A 370 6.75 -35.59 5.06
N ASP A 371 7.69 -35.93 5.94
CA ASP A 371 8.94 -36.60 5.56
C ASP A 371 8.93 -38.08 5.99
N GLU A 372 8.10 -38.91 5.33
CA GLU A 372 8.25 -40.38 5.39
C GLU A 372 9.29 -40.82 4.33
N GLY A 373 10.55 -40.52 4.59
CA GLY A 373 11.69 -41.21 4.00
C GLY A 373 11.77 -42.68 4.47
N GLU A 374 12.33 -43.54 3.62
CA GLU A 374 12.44 -45.00 3.73
C GLU A 374 12.93 -45.52 5.10
N GLY A 375 12.03 -45.60 6.07
CA GLY A 375 12.33 -46.07 7.42
C GLY A 375 11.05 -46.41 8.15
N GLY A 376 10.68 -47.68 8.10
CA GLY A 376 9.41 -48.20 8.63
C GLY A 376 9.02 -47.64 10.00
N ARG A 377 7.72 -47.31 10.12
CA ARG A 377 7.07 -46.77 11.32
C ARG A 377 7.50 -47.47 12.60
N ARG A 378 8.11 -46.71 13.52
CA ARG A 378 8.32 -47.09 14.93
C ARG A 378 7.09 -46.78 15.78
N ASP A 379 5.96 -47.43 15.52
CA ASP A 379 4.95 -47.70 16.55
C ASP A 379 4.05 -48.88 16.15
N GLN A 380 4.51 -50.10 16.42
CA GLN A 380 3.64 -51.28 16.46
C GLN A 380 3.16 -51.49 17.90
N ARG A 381 2.06 -50.82 18.28
CA ARG A 381 1.25 -51.27 19.41
C ARG A 381 0.02 -52.00 18.90
N SER A 382 0.03 -53.31 19.14
CA SER A 382 -1.03 -54.24 18.77
C SER A 382 -2.36 -53.90 19.46
N PHE A 383 -3.39 -53.54 18.70
CA PHE A 383 -4.77 -53.61 19.18
C PHE A 383 -5.41 -54.92 18.68
N LYS A 384 -5.41 -55.95 19.52
CA LYS A 384 -6.14 -57.20 19.28
C LYS A 384 -7.65 -56.94 19.39
N GLY A 385 -8.37 -57.15 18.29
CA GLY A 385 -9.82 -57.04 18.22
C GLY A 385 -10.54 -57.99 19.20
N ARG A 386 -11.52 -57.45 19.93
CA ARG A 386 -12.42 -58.22 20.79
C ARG A 386 -13.62 -58.72 19.96
N LYS A 387 -13.78 -60.05 19.86
CA LYS A 387 -14.89 -60.74 19.19
C LYS A 387 -16.24 -60.36 19.84
N ARG A 388 -17.23 -60.00 19.01
CA ARG A 388 -18.65 -59.89 19.39
C ARG A 388 -19.28 -61.30 19.52
N PRO A 389 -20.12 -61.59 20.53
CA PRO A 389 -20.87 -62.84 20.59
C PRO A 389 -22.08 -62.82 19.64
N ARG A 390 -22.32 -63.96 18.98
CA ARG A 390 -23.52 -64.30 18.19
C ARG A 390 -24.73 -64.47 19.10
N LEU A 391 -25.89 -63.98 18.65
CA LEU A 391 -27.20 -64.54 18.98
C LEU A 391 -27.91 -64.88 17.66
N ASP A 392 -28.41 -66.11 17.58
CA ASP A 392 -29.03 -66.74 16.41
C ASP A 392 -30.55 -66.47 16.31
N LYS A 393 -31.00 -66.33 15.06
CA LYS A 393 -32.28 -66.75 14.41
C LYS A 393 -33.63 -66.18 14.88
N MET A 394 -34.39 -65.54 13.96
CA MET A 394 -35.34 -66.16 13.00
C MET A 394 -35.94 -65.08 12.05
N ASP A 395 -35.71 -65.18 10.73
CA ASP A 395 -36.68 -65.41 9.61
C ASP A 395 -37.98 -64.57 9.61
N LYS A 396 -38.55 -64.07 8.52
CA LYS A 396 -38.24 -63.82 7.08
C LYS A 396 -39.54 -63.24 6.48
N ASN A 397 -39.39 -62.47 5.39
CA ASN A 397 -40.35 -62.21 4.29
C ASN A 397 -41.29 -60.99 4.30
N SER A 398 -41.39 -60.46 3.05
CA SER A 398 -42.40 -59.59 2.41
C SER A 398 -42.40 -58.12 2.84
N ASP A 399 -42.61 -57.12 1.99
CA ASP A 399 -42.67 -56.99 0.54
C ASP A 399 -42.57 -55.48 0.22
N LYS A 400 -42.36 -55.16 -1.06
CA LYS A 400 -42.38 -53.81 -1.64
C LYS A 400 -43.73 -53.08 -1.46
N HIS A 401 -43.65 -51.76 -1.68
CA HIS A 401 -44.66 -50.80 -2.17
C HIS A 401 -45.41 -49.90 -1.18
N ASP A 402 -45.37 -48.61 -1.56
CA ASP A 402 -46.37 -47.54 -1.44
C ASP A 402 -46.90 -47.15 -0.06
N LEU A 403 -46.81 -45.86 0.28
CA LEU A 403 -47.97 -44.95 0.25
C LEU A 403 -47.58 -43.56 0.79
N GLU A 404 -47.77 -42.56 -0.08
CA GLU A 404 -48.11 -41.19 0.28
C GLU A 404 -49.40 -41.16 1.11
N ASP A 405 -49.62 -40.01 1.77
CA ASP A 405 -50.85 -39.59 2.42
C ASP A 405 -51.26 -40.31 3.70
N LYS A 406 -51.15 -39.57 4.82
CA LYS A 406 -52.33 -39.26 5.64
C LYS A 406 -52.07 -38.19 6.71
N ILE A 407 -52.86 -37.13 6.57
CA ILE A 407 -53.60 -36.42 7.63
C ILE A 407 -52.90 -35.21 8.28
N LYS A 408 -53.11 -34.07 7.60
CA LYS A 408 -53.60 -32.84 8.26
C LYS A 408 -54.96 -33.14 8.90
N GLN A 409 -55.09 -32.88 10.20
CA GLN A 409 -56.24 -32.26 10.88
C GLN A 409 -56.05 -32.48 12.38
N ASP A 410 -55.64 -31.44 13.08
CA ASP A 410 -56.46 -30.97 14.19
C ASP A 410 -56.21 -29.47 14.38
N ASP A 411 -57.20 -28.70 13.93
CA ASP A 411 -57.31 -27.27 14.09
C ASP A 411 -58.04 -26.97 15.40
N SER A 412 -57.55 -25.93 16.08
CA SER A 412 -58.36 -24.95 16.81
C SER A 412 -59.13 -25.39 18.07
N LYS A 413 -58.74 -24.79 19.21
CA LYS A 413 -59.54 -23.81 19.98
C LYS A 413 -58.98 -23.68 21.40
N LEU A 414 -58.58 -22.47 21.77
CA LEU A 414 -59.21 -21.76 22.89
C LEU A 414 -58.70 -20.32 22.98
N ASP A 415 -59.68 -19.44 23.06
CA ASP A 415 -59.64 -17.99 23.01
C ASP A 415 -59.15 -17.31 24.30
N THR A 416 -58.62 -16.10 24.09
CA THR A 416 -58.74 -14.84 24.84
C THR A 416 -58.86 -14.83 26.37
N LYS A 417 -57.96 -14.05 26.98
CA LYS A 417 -58.27 -13.06 28.02
C LYS A 417 -57.22 -11.95 27.98
N GLY A 418 -57.66 -10.72 27.71
CA GLY A 418 -56.85 -9.52 27.93
C GLY A 418 -56.95 -9.05 29.37
N ASP A 419 -55.99 -8.23 29.80
CA ASP A 419 -56.30 -6.94 30.42
C ASP A 419 -55.07 -6.00 30.35
N ASN A 420 -55.39 -4.72 30.47
CA ASN A 420 -54.59 -3.52 30.35
C ASN A 420 -53.46 -3.38 31.38
N ASP A 421 -52.42 -2.61 31.05
CA ASP A 421 -52.14 -1.39 31.82
C ASP A 421 -51.29 -0.37 31.06
N LYS A 422 -51.63 0.89 31.34
CA LYS A 422 -51.19 2.14 30.73
C LYS A 422 -50.17 2.86 31.64
N ASP A 423 -49.44 3.77 31.00
CA ASP A 423 -48.92 5.06 31.51
C ASP A 423 -47.96 5.07 32.71
N GLU A 424 -46.75 5.62 32.51
CA GLU A 424 -46.44 6.93 33.13
C GLU A 424 -45.15 7.57 32.56
N LYS A 425 -45.29 8.85 32.22
CA LYS A 425 -44.24 9.84 31.97
C LYS A 425 -43.69 10.33 33.32
N SER A 426 -42.42 10.71 33.38
CA SER A 426 -42.06 11.98 34.04
C SER A 426 -40.72 12.53 33.54
N ALA A 427 -40.77 13.81 33.19
CA ALA A 427 -39.64 14.71 33.02
C ALA A 427 -39.49 15.52 34.31
N LEU A 428 -38.26 15.81 34.74
CA LEU A 428 -37.89 16.99 35.55
C LEU A 428 -36.38 16.98 35.85
N ALA A 429 -35.66 17.97 35.33
CA ALA A 429 -34.74 18.85 36.08
C ALA A 429 -33.88 19.68 35.13
N GLU A 430 -34.36 20.88 34.76
CA GLU A 430 -33.52 22.05 34.51
C GLU A 430 -33.42 22.82 35.84
N ASP A 431 -32.20 23.18 36.25
CA ASP A 431 -31.88 24.54 36.74
C ASP A 431 -30.37 24.69 37.04
N LEU A 432 -29.69 25.65 36.40
CA LEU A 432 -28.71 26.57 37.00
C LEU A 432 -28.08 27.55 35.97
N LYS A 433 -28.81 28.65 35.76
CA LYS A 433 -28.44 30.09 35.72
C LYS A 433 -27.05 30.63 35.31
N LYS A 434 -27.17 31.82 34.67
CA LYS A 434 -26.26 32.99 34.46
C LYS A 434 -25.60 33.01 33.06
N ASP A 435 -25.61 34.08 32.28
CA ASP A 435 -25.62 35.51 32.58
C ASP A 435 -25.99 36.30 31.30
N THR A 436 -26.95 37.23 31.34
CA THR A 436 -27.15 38.24 30.28
C THR A 436 -27.48 39.59 30.90
N GLY A 437 -26.54 40.53 30.79
CA GLY A 437 -26.75 41.95 31.01
C GLY A 437 -26.68 42.71 29.68
N PRO A 438 -27.59 43.65 29.38
CA PRO A 438 -27.59 44.40 28.13
C PRO A 438 -26.76 45.68 28.25
N ASN A 439 -26.11 46.07 27.15
CA ASN A 439 -25.56 47.40 26.94
C ASN A 439 -26.49 48.21 26.01
N PRO A 440 -26.44 49.56 26.07
CA PRO A 440 -27.54 50.48 25.77
C PRO A 440 -27.95 50.62 24.30
#